data_AF-A0A2E3YI01-F1
#
_entry.id   AF-A0A2E3YI01-F1
#
_cell.length_a   1.000
_cell.length_b   1.000
_cell.length_c   1.000
_cell.angle_alpha   90.00
_cell.angle_beta   90.00
_cell.angle_gamma   90.00
#
_symmetry.space_group_name_H-M   'P 1'
#
loop_
_entity.id
_entity.type
_entity.pdbx_description
1 polymer ?
#
loop_
_entity_poly.entity_id
_entity_poly.type
_entity_poly.pdbx_seq_one_letter_code
_entity_poly.pdbx_strand_id
1 'polypeptide(L)'
;MELRGSLARDEADLYSDIDLVWHVAAARFGPACDELAHTLGSIDRIESLRWDPEVDDLRRRLVFVRFAEDPLFWRVYLEIQAEGDSMLRSPQPVDQPWSQTHSALMGAVAAIKALLRDDPAAAAGLVSRGFEKIHIPVPGGTVPDQILALVETIYDADDAWALLAARVRDLHNEALADE
;
A
#
# COMPACT_ATOMS: atom_id res chain seq x y z
N MET A 1 -19.72 4.87 6.08
CA MET A 1 -18.33 4.95 5.59
C MET A 1 -17.82 6.32 5.94
N GLU A 2 -16.59 6.39 6.44
CA GLU A 2 -15.96 7.61 6.93
C GLU A 2 -14.57 7.79 6.32
N LEU A 3 -14.17 9.04 6.09
CA LEU A 3 -12.77 9.37 5.79
C LEU A 3 -11.94 9.29 7.07
N ARG A 4 -10.66 8.92 6.93
CA ARG A 4 -9.65 9.02 7.99
C ARG A 4 -8.40 9.74 7.47
N GLY A 5 -7.36 9.75 8.30
CA GLY A 5 -6.04 10.23 7.89
C GLY A 5 -6.01 11.73 7.60
N SER A 6 -5.24 12.08 6.58
CA SER A 6 -5.05 13.48 6.16
C SER A 6 -6.31 14.06 5.50
N LEU A 7 -7.07 13.24 4.76
CA LEU A 7 -8.33 13.64 4.12
C LEU A 7 -9.40 14.06 5.13
N ALA A 8 -9.53 13.34 6.24
CA ALA A 8 -10.50 13.69 7.29
C ALA A 8 -10.12 14.95 8.09
N ARG A 9 -8.84 15.36 8.03
CA ARG A 9 -8.31 16.52 8.75
C ARG A 9 -8.13 17.75 7.87
N ASP A 10 -8.53 17.68 6.60
CA ASP A 10 -8.27 18.70 5.58
C ASP A 10 -6.76 19.05 5.45
N GLU A 11 -5.90 18.05 5.70
CA GLU A 11 -4.44 18.13 5.61
C GLU A 11 -3.90 17.39 4.38
N ALA A 12 -4.78 16.90 3.50
CA ALA A 12 -4.38 16.09 2.35
C ALA A 12 -3.69 16.93 1.26
N ASP A 13 -2.65 16.36 0.67
CA ASP A 13 -1.97 16.88 -0.51
C ASP A 13 -2.08 15.90 -1.68
N LEU A 14 -1.43 16.23 -2.81
CA LEU A 14 -1.44 15.39 -4.02
C LEU A 14 -0.84 13.99 -3.81
N TYR A 15 -0.08 13.79 -2.73
CA TYR A 15 0.62 12.55 -2.41
C TYR A 15 -0.04 11.78 -1.26
N SER A 16 -1.16 12.25 -0.73
CA SER A 16 -1.90 11.57 0.33
C SER A 16 -2.52 10.26 -0.15
N ASP A 17 -2.46 9.24 0.72
CA ASP A 17 -3.25 8.04 0.56
C ASP A 17 -4.73 8.32 0.92
N ILE A 18 -5.61 7.41 0.52
CA ILE A 18 -7.05 7.52 0.76
C ILE A 18 -7.45 6.56 1.88
N ASP A 19 -7.53 7.07 3.11
CA ASP A 19 -7.90 6.28 4.28
C ASP A 19 -9.42 6.27 4.50
N LEU A 20 -10.02 5.09 4.51
CA LEU A 20 -11.46 4.86 4.67
C LEU A 20 -11.75 3.89 5.81
N VAL A 21 -12.84 4.13 6.53
CA VAL A 21 -13.42 3.13 7.44
C VAL A 21 -14.83 2.78 6.99
N TRP A 22 -15.07 1.49 6.77
CA TRP A 22 -16.38 0.92 6.48
C TRP A 22 -16.90 0.14 7.68
N HIS A 23 -17.80 0.79 8.41
CA HIS A 23 -18.58 0.18 9.47
C HIS A 23 -19.66 -0.75 8.89
N VAL A 24 -19.66 -2.00 9.32
CA VAL A 24 -20.64 -3.02 8.95
C VAL A 24 -21.23 -3.68 10.19
N ALA A 25 -22.50 -4.05 10.14
CA ALA A 25 -23.08 -4.89 11.20
C ALA A 25 -22.28 -6.21 11.33
N ALA A 26 -22.05 -6.71 12.54
CA ALA A 26 -21.22 -7.90 12.74
C ALA A 26 -21.68 -9.13 11.92
N ALA A 27 -22.99 -9.31 11.70
CA ALA A 27 -23.55 -10.37 10.85
C ALA A 27 -23.25 -10.22 9.34
N ARG A 28 -22.73 -9.07 8.91
CA ARG A 28 -22.33 -8.75 7.53
C ARG A 28 -20.82 -8.72 7.34
N PHE A 29 -20.03 -8.86 8.41
CA PHE A 29 -18.58 -8.71 8.35
C PHE A 29 -17.90 -9.71 7.40
N GLY A 30 -18.15 -11.01 7.56
CA GLY A 30 -17.63 -12.04 6.67
C GLY A 30 -18.05 -11.81 5.21
N PRO A 31 -19.36 -11.72 4.91
CA PRO A 31 -19.84 -11.43 3.55
C PRO A 31 -19.27 -10.15 2.95
N ALA A 32 -19.10 -9.07 3.73
CA ALA A 32 -18.50 -7.83 3.26
C ALA A 32 -17.02 -8.02 2.86
N CYS A 33 -16.28 -8.86 3.59
CA CYS A 33 -14.90 -9.21 3.22
C CYS A 33 -14.87 -10.09 1.95
N ASP A 34 -15.75 -11.08 1.88
CA ASP A 34 -15.81 -12.04 0.75
C ASP A 34 -16.21 -11.36 -0.56
N GLU A 35 -17.13 -10.39 -0.52
CA GLU A 35 -17.65 -9.66 -1.68
C GLU A 35 -16.82 -8.41 -2.04
N LEU A 36 -15.78 -8.09 -1.25
CA LEU A 36 -15.05 -6.84 -1.38
C LEU A 36 -14.43 -6.66 -2.77
N ALA A 37 -13.71 -7.68 -3.26
CA ALA A 37 -13.03 -7.61 -4.55
C ALA A 37 -14.03 -7.40 -5.71
N HIS A 38 -15.20 -8.04 -5.63
CA HIS A 38 -16.26 -7.84 -6.62
C HIS A 38 -16.83 -6.43 -6.55
N THR A 39 -17.09 -5.94 -5.34
CA THR A 39 -17.64 -4.60 -5.11
C THR A 39 -16.69 -3.52 -5.63
N LEU A 40 -15.41 -3.59 -5.27
CA LEU A 40 -14.41 -2.64 -5.75
C LEU A 40 -14.19 -2.75 -7.27
N GLY A 41 -14.24 -3.96 -7.82
CA GLY A 41 -14.11 -4.20 -9.26
C GLY A 41 -15.27 -3.64 -10.08
N SER A 42 -16.40 -3.29 -9.45
CA SER A 42 -17.50 -2.57 -10.10
C SER A 42 -17.28 -1.07 -10.21
N ILE A 43 -16.34 -0.52 -9.43
CA ILE A 43 -15.98 0.91 -9.44
C ILE A 43 -14.94 1.15 -10.53
N ASP A 44 -13.83 0.41 -10.48
CA ASP A 44 -12.76 0.48 -11.48
C ASP A 44 -11.90 -0.81 -11.47
N ARG A 45 -11.02 -0.96 -12.46
CA ARG A 45 -10.09 -2.09 -12.57
C ARG A 45 -9.09 -2.08 -11.41
N ILE A 46 -9.24 -3.06 -10.52
CA ILE A 46 -8.28 -3.32 -9.44
C ILE A 46 -6.96 -3.81 -10.04
N GLU A 47 -5.87 -3.11 -9.74
CA GLU A 47 -4.50 -3.56 -10.01
C GLU A 47 -3.99 -4.45 -8.87
N SER A 48 -4.24 -4.05 -7.63
CA SER A 48 -3.84 -4.82 -6.45
C SER A 48 -4.88 -4.70 -5.33
N LEU A 49 -5.19 -5.81 -4.68
CA LEU A 49 -5.99 -5.87 -3.46
C LEU A 49 -5.28 -6.79 -2.48
N ARG A 50 -4.87 -6.25 -1.34
CA ARG A 50 -4.01 -6.96 -0.39
C ARG A 50 -4.49 -6.74 1.04
N TRP A 51 -4.73 -7.83 1.74
CA TRP A 51 -5.11 -7.78 3.14
C TRP A 51 -3.86 -7.67 4.02
N ASP A 52 -3.92 -6.80 5.02
CA ASP A 52 -2.85 -6.66 6.00
C ASP A 52 -2.77 -7.92 6.87
N PRO A 53 -1.63 -8.65 6.86
CA PRO A 53 -1.46 -9.84 7.69
C PRO A 53 -1.26 -9.52 9.18
N GLU A 54 -0.95 -8.26 9.53
CA GLU A 54 -0.63 -7.87 10.92
C GLU A 54 -1.89 -7.49 11.72
N VAL A 55 -3.05 -7.33 11.07
CA VAL A 55 -4.31 -7.05 11.76
C VAL A 55 -4.89 -8.34 12.35
N ASP A 56 -4.47 -8.62 13.59
CA ASP A 56 -4.97 -9.73 14.41
C ASP A 56 -6.18 -9.30 15.26
N ASP A 57 -7.28 -8.96 14.60
CA ASP A 57 -8.55 -8.59 15.24
C ASP A 57 -9.73 -9.31 14.56
N LEU A 58 -10.60 -9.96 15.31
CA LEU A 58 -11.78 -10.65 14.76
C LEU A 58 -12.85 -9.71 14.20
N ARG A 59 -12.78 -8.43 14.55
CA ARG A 59 -13.77 -7.39 14.20
C ARG A 59 -13.24 -6.41 13.16
N ARG A 60 -11.96 -6.50 12.79
CA ARG A 60 -11.33 -5.53 11.90
C ARG A 60 -10.51 -6.23 10.83
N ARG A 61 -10.55 -5.69 9.62
CA ARG A 61 -9.64 -6.06 8.53
C ARG A 61 -9.17 -4.79 7.87
N LEU A 62 -7.88 -4.71 7.59
CA LEU A 62 -7.31 -3.65 6.75
C LEU A 62 -6.96 -4.24 5.40
N VAL A 63 -7.36 -3.54 4.34
CA VAL A 63 -7.05 -3.89 2.96
C VAL A 63 -6.47 -2.69 2.23
N PHE A 64 -5.39 -2.93 1.51
CA PHE A 64 -4.76 -1.98 0.62
C PHE A 64 -5.24 -2.24 -0.81
N VAL A 65 -5.76 -1.21 -1.45
CA VAL A 65 -6.31 -1.30 -2.80
C VAL A 65 -5.63 -0.27 -3.69
N ARG A 66 -5.27 -0.71 -4.89
CA ARG A 66 -4.88 0.19 -5.98
C ARG A 66 -5.68 -0.14 -7.22
N PHE A 67 -6.17 0.91 -7.89
CA PHE A 67 -6.76 0.81 -9.20
C PHE A 67 -5.71 1.10 -10.27
N ALA A 68 -5.91 0.52 -11.46
CA ALA A 68 -4.87 0.50 -12.48
C ALA A 68 -4.59 1.88 -13.09
N GLU A 69 -5.62 2.71 -13.23
CA GLU A 69 -5.55 4.02 -13.88
C GLU A 69 -5.22 5.17 -12.90
N ASP A 70 -5.19 4.87 -11.59
CA ASP A 70 -4.85 5.86 -10.57
C ASP A 70 -3.33 6.16 -10.56
N PRO A 71 -2.93 7.39 -10.19
CA PRO A 71 -1.54 7.71 -9.93
C PRO A 71 -0.92 6.74 -8.93
N LEU A 72 0.35 6.35 -9.13
CA LEU A 72 1.05 5.45 -8.20
C LEU A 72 1.10 5.97 -6.75
N PHE A 73 1.02 7.29 -6.58
CA PHE A 73 0.95 7.91 -5.27
C PHE A 73 -0.36 7.60 -4.56
N TRP A 74 -1.45 7.28 -5.26
CA TRP A 74 -2.72 7.03 -4.63
C TRP A 74 -2.88 5.55 -4.31
N ARG A 75 -3.25 5.30 -3.06
CA ARG A 75 -3.60 3.97 -2.58
C ARG A 75 -4.74 4.12 -1.58
N VAL A 76 -5.74 3.27 -1.71
CA VAL A 76 -6.86 3.23 -0.76
C VAL A 76 -6.51 2.27 0.37
N TYR A 77 -6.65 2.74 1.60
CA TYR A 77 -6.48 1.98 2.82
C TYR A 77 -7.87 1.86 3.42
N LEU A 78 -8.50 0.70 3.23
CA LEU A 78 -9.86 0.47 3.67
C LEU A 78 -9.83 -0.41 4.92
N GLU A 79 -10.24 0.17 6.04
CA GLU A 79 -10.53 -0.60 7.24
C GLU A 79 -12.01 -1.00 7.25
N ILE A 80 -12.28 -2.30 7.31
CA ILE A 80 -13.63 -2.83 7.53
C ILE A 80 -13.77 -3.14 9.00
N GLN A 81 -14.76 -2.55 9.66
CA GLN A 81 -14.99 -2.70 11.10
C GLN A 81 -16.39 -3.25 11.38
N ALA A 82 -16.47 -4.36 12.10
CA ALA A 82 -17.72 -4.92 12.59
C ALA A 82 -18.23 -4.16 13.82
N GLU A 83 -19.52 -3.80 13.79
CA GLU A 83 -20.24 -3.18 14.90
C GLU A 83 -21.19 -4.18 15.58
N GLY A 84 -21.24 -4.08 16.91
CA GLY A 84 -22.10 -4.90 17.77
C GLY A 84 -21.44 -6.16 18.32
N ASP A 85 -22.11 -6.81 19.27
CA ASP A 85 -21.69 -8.09 19.82
C ASP A 85 -22.27 -9.23 18.98
N SER A 86 -21.40 -9.89 18.23
CA SER A 86 -21.70 -11.21 17.69
C SER A 86 -20.50 -12.12 17.89
N MET A 87 -20.78 -13.43 17.89
CA MET A 87 -19.77 -14.49 17.83
C MET A 87 -19.10 -14.49 16.45
N LEU A 88 -18.34 -13.42 16.17
CA LEU A 88 -17.58 -13.27 14.94
C LEU A 88 -16.61 -14.44 14.84
N ARG A 89 -16.71 -15.17 13.74
CA ARG A 89 -15.68 -16.11 13.35
C ARG A 89 -14.62 -15.32 12.60
N SER A 90 -13.36 -15.70 12.76
CA SER A 90 -12.30 -15.17 11.89
C SER A 90 -12.74 -15.32 10.44
N PRO A 91 -12.76 -14.24 9.65
CA PRO A 91 -12.79 -14.33 8.20
C PRO A 91 -11.80 -15.39 7.72
N GLN A 92 -12.15 -16.11 6.66
CA GLN A 92 -11.21 -17.07 6.09
C GLN A 92 -9.89 -16.35 5.77
N PRO A 93 -8.74 -16.95 6.08
CA PRO A 93 -7.46 -16.41 5.67
C PRO A 93 -7.49 -16.25 4.15
N VAL A 94 -7.00 -15.11 3.68
CA VAL A 94 -7.07 -14.80 2.26
C VAL A 94 -6.02 -15.63 1.55
N ASP A 95 -6.41 -16.31 0.48
CA ASP A 95 -5.57 -17.26 -0.27
C ASP A 95 -4.34 -16.64 -0.95
N GLN A 96 -4.11 -15.32 -0.83
CA GLN A 96 -2.94 -14.65 -1.38
C GLN A 96 -1.91 -14.32 -0.29
N PRO A 97 -0.71 -14.94 -0.33
CA PRO A 97 0.35 -14.63 0.64
C PRO A 97 0.83 -13.19 0.48
N TRP A 98 1.13 -12.55 1.60
CA TRP A 98 1.66 -11.19 1.62
C TRP A 98 3.03 -11.12 0.92
N SER A 99 3.11 -10.41 -0.21
CA SER A 99 4.37 -10.19 -0.92
C SER A 99 5.24 -9.12 -0.26
N GLN A 100 6.44 -9.51 0.16
CA GLN A 100 7.44 -8.59 0.72
C GLN A 100 8.03 -7.68 -0.35
N THR A 101 8.25 -8.18 -1.56
CA THR A 101 8.74 -7.40 -2.72
C THR A 101 7.76 -6.31 -3.10
N HIS A 102 6.47 -6.59 -3.25
CA HIS A 102 5.45 -5.56 -3.44
C HIS A 102 5.41 -4.59 -2.25
N SER A 103 5.52 -5.09 -1.01
CA SER A 103 5.55 -4.20 0.16
C SER A 103 6.74 -3.24 0.12
N ALA A 104 7.91 -3.70 -0.35
CA ALA A 104 9.10 -2.87 -0.52
C ALA A 104 8.91 -1.84 -1.64
N LEU A 105 8.29 -2.21 -2.77
CA LEU A 105 7.95 -1.27 -3.85
C LEU A 105 6.99 -0.17 -3.38
N MET A 106 5.98 -0.48 -2.56
CA MET A 106 5.13 0.55 -1.97
C MET A 106 5.88 1.43 -0.95
N GLY A 107 6.88 0.87 -0.27
CA GLY A 107 7.82 1.62 0.55
C GLY A 107 8.66 2.61 -0.27
N ALA A 108 9.12 2.20 -1.47
CA ALA A 108 9.81 3.07 -2.41
C ALA A 108 8.92 4.23 -2.87
N VAL A 109 7.66 3.96 -3.23
CA VAL A 109 6.68 5.03 -3.54
C VAL A 109 6.54 6.00 -2.37
N ALA A 110 6.39 5.48 -1.14
CA ALA A 110 6.30 6.33 0.06
C ALA A 110 7.57 7.16 0.30
N ALA A 111 8.76 6.62 -0.02
CA ALA A 111 10.01 7.35 0.09
C ALA A 111 10.08 8.50 -0.93
N ILE A 112 9.63 8.28 -2.18
CA ILE A 112 9.51 9.34 -3.19
C ILE A 112 8.58 10.45 -2.68
N LYS A 113 7.42 10.10 -2.13
CA LYS A 113 6.50 11.07 -1.52
C LYS A 113 7.14 11.88 -0.40
N ALA A 114 7.97 11.24 0.44
CA ALA A 114 8.68 11.93 1.52
C ALA A 114 9.72 12.92 0.99
N LEU A 115 10.46 12.55 -0.06
CA LEU A 115 11.38 13.47 -0.73
C LEU A 115 10.66 14.68 -1.34
N LEU A 116 9.51 14.45 -1.99
CA LEU A 116 8.67 15.53 -2.54
C LEU A 116 8.06 16.45 -1.46
N ARG A 117 8.15 16.05 -0.19
CA ARG A 117 7.74 16.85 0.97
C ARG A 117 8.94 17.40 1.77
N ASP A 118 10.14 17.40 1.18
CA ASP A 118 11.39 17.82 1.81
C ASP A 118 11.70 17.07 3.13
N ASP A 119 11.32 15.79 3.23
CA ASP A 119 11.63 14.91 4.37
C ASP A 119 12.58 13.75 3.98
N PRO A 120 13.87 14.03 3.76
CA PRO A 120 14.86 13.02 3.39
C PRO A 120 15.12 11.99 4.50
N ALA A 121 14.88 12.35 5.77
CA ALA A 121 15.07 11.44 6.90
C ALA A 121 14.00 10.35 6.90
N ALA A 122 12.73 10.72 6.68
CA ALA A 122 11.65 9.74 6.51
C ALA A 122 11.88 8.87 5.27
N ALA A 123 12.30 9.48 4.15
CA ALA A 123 12.60 8.74 2.93
C ALA A 123 13.69 7.67 3.15
N ALA A 124 14.81 8.02 3.79
CA ALA A 124 15.88 7.07 4.12
C ALA A 124 15.37 5.89 4.98
N GLY A 125 14.55 6.19 5.99
CA GLY A 125 13.96 5.17 6.85
C GLY A 125 13.03 4.21 6.10
N LEU A 126 12.26 4.71 5.14
CA LEU A 126 11.36 3.90 4.30
C LEU A 126 12.15 2.98 3.35
N VAL A 127 13.20 3.50 2.72
CA VAL A 127 14.07 2.72 1.83
C VAL A 127 14.81 1.62 2.58
N SER A 128 15.36 1.93 3.77
CA SER A 128 16.02 0.92 4.63
C SER A 128 15.10 -0.25 4.94
N ARG A 129 13.86 0.03 5.37
CA ARG A 129 12.86 -1.02 5.63
C ARG A 129 12.49 -1.81 4.37
N GLY A 130 12.52 -1.18 3.20
CA GLY A 130 12.32 -1.85 1.91
C GLY A 130 13.38 -2.92 1.65
N PHE A 131 14.65 -2.56 1.84
CA PHE A 131 15.78 -3.49 1.76
C PHE A 131 15.74 -4.60 2.82
N GLU A 132 15.36 -4.27 4.06
CA GLU A 132 15.17 -5.26 5.13
C GLU A 132 14.13 -6.32 4.76
N LYS A 133 13.02 -5.93 4.14
CA LYS A 133 11.94 -6.84 3.69
C LYS A 133 12.39 -7.87 2.65
N ILE A 134 13.39 -7.52 1.83
CA ILE A 134 13.95 -8.41 0.81
C ILE A 134 15.30 -9.01 1.22
N HIS A 135 15.73 -8.79 2.47
CA HIS A 135 16.95 -9.33 3.06
C HIS A 135 18.25 -8.97 2.30
N ILE A 136 18.30 -7.76 1.73
CA ILE A 136 19.47 -7.24 1.02
C ILE A 136 20.01 -6.02 1.78
N PRO A 137 21.33 -5.84 1.92
CA PRO A 137 21.89 -4.64 2.53
C PRO A 137 21.58 -3.38 1.72
N VAL A 138 21.35 -2.26 2.40
CA VAL A 138 21.18 -0.95 1.74
C VAL A 138 22.51 -0.56 1.08
N PRO A 139 22.54 -0.25 -0.23
CA PRO A 139 23.75 0.23 -0.90
C PRO A 139 24.13 1.64 -0.43
N GLY A 140 25.39 2.02 -0.61
CA GLY A 140 25.81 3.41 -0.46
C GLY A 140 25.23 4.31 -1.57
N GLY A 141 25.22 5.62 -1.35
CA GLY A 141 24.68 6.60 -2.31
C GLY A 141 23.72 7.58 -1.65
N THR A 142 23.05 8.37 -2.47
CA THR A 142 21.95 9.24 -2.01
C THR A 142 20.67 8.42 -1.82
N VAL A 143 19.68 8.98 -1.11
CA VAL A 143 18.37 8.30 -0.95
C VAL A 143 17.68 8.04 -2.29
N PRO A 144 17.65 8.98 -3.26
CA PRO A 144 17.19 8.68 -4.63
C PRO A 144 17.90 7.46 -5.26
N ASP A 145 19.24 7.40 -5.19
CA ASP A 145 20.00 6.25 -5.74
C ASP A 145 19.58 4.93 -5.08
N GLN A 146 19.36 4.96 -3.77
CA GLN A 146 18.94 3.78 -3.01
C GLN A 146 17.50 3.35 -3.35
N ILE A 147 16.59 4.29 -3.62
CA ILE A 147 15.23 3.99 -4.12
C ILE A 147 15.35 3.25 -5.45
N LEU A 148 16.12 3.78 -6.39
CA LEU A 148 16.29 3.17 -7.71
C LEU A 148 16.92 1.77 -7.59
N ALA A 149 17.96 1.63 -6.76
CA ALA A 149 18.61 0.33 -6.52
C ALA A 149 17.64 -0.71 -5.94
N LEU A 150 16.77 -0.31 -5.01
CA LEU A 150 15.73 -1.20 -4.45
C LEU A 150 14.77 -1.66 -5.55
N VAL A 151 14.31 -0.73 -6.39
CA VAL A 151 13.37 -0.99 -7.48
C VAL A 151 13.96 -1.94 -8.52
N GLU A 152 15.18 -1.68 -8.99
CA GLU A 152 15.88 -2.53 -9.96
C GLU A 152 16.16 -3.93 -9.41
N THR A 153 16.56 -4.02 -8.13
CA THR A 153 16.77 -5.31 -7.47
C THR A 153 15.50 -6.17 -7.48
N ILE A 154 14.33 -5.55 -7.28
CA ILE A 154 13.05 -6.27 -7.32
C ILE A 154 12.62 -6.56 -8.76
N TYR A 155 12.85 -5.63 -9.69
CA TYR A 155 12.58 -5.81 -11.11
C TYR A 155 13.28 -7.05 -11.67
N ASP A 156 14.56 -7.22 -11.34
CA ASP A 156 15.38 -8.35 -11.84
C ASP A 156 15.07 -9.69 -11.15
N ALA A 157 14.51 -9.66 -9.93
CA ALA A 157 14.36 -10.84 -9.08
C ALA A 157 12.93 -11.40 -8.99
N ASP A 158 11.90 -10.60 -9.29
CA ASP A 158 10.50 -10.96 -9.07
C ASP A 158 9.62 -10.60 -10.28
N ASP A 159 9.47 -11.57 -11.20
CA ASP A 159 8.64 -11.44 -12.40
C ASP A 159 7.19 -11.03 -12.10
N ALA A 160 6.65 -11.39 -10.93
CA ALA A 160 5.28 -11.05 -10.57
C ALA A 160 5.10 -9.54 -10.35
N TRP A 161 6.16 -8.84 -9.95
CA TRP A 161 6.13 -7.40 -9.65
C TRP A 161 7.06 -6.55 -10.53
N ALA A 162 7.70 -7.14 -11.54
CA ALA A 162 8.55 -6.43 -12.49
C ALA A 162 7.82 -5.25 -13.16
N LEU A 163 6.56 -5.40 -13.56
CA LEU A 163 5.79 -4.30 -14.16
C LEU A 163 5.58 -3.15 -13.16
N LEU A 164 5.26 -3.46 -11.90
CA LEU A 164 5.11 -2.44 -10.86
C LEU A 164 6.46 -1.76 -10.58
N ALA A 165 7.54 -2.53 -10.50
CA ALA A 165 8.89 -1.99 -10.32
C ALA A 165 9.26 -1.01 -11.44
N ALA A 166 9.01 -1.36 -12.71
CA ALA A 166 9.21 -0.46 -13.84
C ALA A 166 8.41 0.86 -13.69
N ARG A 167 7.13 0.79 -13.32
CA ARG A 167 6.32 2.00 -13.10
C ARG A 167 6.86 2.86 -11.94
N VAL A 168 7.36 2.24 -10.86
CA VAL A 168 7.96 2.98 -9.72
C VAL A 168 9.27 3.65 -10.14
N ARG A 169 10.06 3.01 -11.00
CA ARG A 169 11.25 3.63 -11.61
C ARG A 169 10.89 4.83 -12.48
N ASP A 170 9.86 4.70 -13.31
CA ASP A 170 9.41 5.80 -14.16
C ASP A 170 8.95 6.99 -13.30
N LEU A 171 8.17 6.71 -12.24
CA LEU A 171 7.78 7.71 -11.24
C LEU A 171 8.98 8.37 -10.57
N HIS A 172 9.98 7.59 -10.16
CA HIS A 172 11.21 8.12 -9.57
C HIS A 172 11.88 9.12 -10.52
N ASN A 173 12.03 8.75 -11.79
CA ASN A 173 12.69 9.59 -12.79
C ASN A 173 11.88 10.86 -13.10
N GLU A 174 10.56 10.76 -13.18
CA GLU A 174 9.70 11.92 -13.41
C GLU A 174 9.67 12.89 -12.23
N ALA A 175 9.65 12.35 -11.00
CA ALA A 175 9.47 13.14 -9.79
C ALA A 175 10.78 13.74 -9.25
N LEU A 176 11.92 13.08 -9.48
CA LEU A 176 13.21 13.41 -8.87
C LEU A 176 14.31 13.70 -9.90
N ALA A 177 13.99 13.86 -11.18
CA ALA A 177 14.97 14.37 -12.14
C ALA A 177 15.44 15.76 -11.71
N ASP A 178 16.76 15.94 -11.64
CA ASP A 178 17.41 17.22 -11.35
C ASP A 178 16.92 18.31 -12.34
N GLU A 179 16.43 19.44 -11.81
CA GLU A 179 16.44 20.73 -12.53
C GLU A 179 17.83 21.37 -12.51
#